data_AF-A0AAU3FNF9-F1
#
_entry.id   AF-A0AAU3FNF9-F1
#
_cell.length_a   1.000
_cell.length_b   1.000
_cell.length_c   1.000
_cell.angle_alpha   90.00
_cell.angle_beta   90.00
_cell.angle_gamma   90.00
#
_symmetry.space_group_name_H-M   'P 1'
#
loop_
_entity.id
_entity.type
_entity.pdbx_description
1 polymer ?
#
loop_
_entity_poly.entity_id
_entity_poly.type
_entity_poly.pdbx_seq_one_letter_code
_entity_poly.pdbx_strand_id
1 'polypeptide(L)'
;MLVLHGASGPDSIDTLLDHLSVGHRVLAPTHPGWGDTQRPDELSSVTDLAAPADPVVSASFGRAYADAVPNARFVLIPDAGHLPMREAPDETLSVIDAFLADETLTKD
;
A
#
# COMPACT_ATOMS: atom_id res chain seq x y z
N MET A 1 12.66 4.51 0.05
CA MET A 1 11.32 4.07 -0.38
C MET A 1 10.31 4.60 0.62
N LEU A 2 9.22 5.21 0.17
CA LEU A 2 8.13 5.65 1.02
C LEU A 2 7.04 4.57 1.00
N VAL A 3 6.59 4.11 2.16
CA VAL A 3 5.50 3.13 2.31
C VAL A 3 4.44 3.74 3.22
N LEU A 4 3.19 3.75 2.77
CA LEU A 4 2.07 4.33 3.50
C LEU A 4 1.10 3.23 3.90
N HIS A 5 0.63 3.24 5.15
CA HIS A 5 -0.42 2.34 5.59
C HIS A 5 -1.80 2.83 5.14
N GLY A 6 -2.76 1.90 5.05
CA GLY A 6 -4.16 2.22 4.78
C GLY A 6 -4.94 2.58 6.05
N ALA A 7 -6.27 2.67 5.94
CA ALA A 7 -7.16 2.95 7.07
C ALA A 7 -7.09 1.91 8.21
N SER A 8 -6.53 0.72 7.94
CA SER A 8 -6.27 -0.32 8.94
C SER A 8 -5.14 0.03 9.93
N GLY A 9 -4.47 1.17 9.76
CA GLY A 9 -3.42 1.65 10.66
C GLY A 9 -2.02 1.11 10.35
N PRO A 10 -0.98 1.61 11.03
CA PRO A 10 0.42 1.30 10.72
C PRO A 10 0.74 -0.20 10.88
N ASP A 11 0.23 -0.86 11.92
CA ASP A 11 0.47 -2.29 12.19
C ASP A 11 -0.07 -3.21 11.07
N SER A 12 -0.91 -2.68 10.16
CA SER A 12 -1.42 -3.45 9.03
C SER A 12 -0.33 -3.80 8.02
N ILE A 13 0.79 -3.07 8.01
CA ILE A 13 1.89 -3.22 7.05
C ILE A 13 3.21 -3.71 7.67
N ASP A 14 3.25 -4.11 8.94
CA ASP A 14 4.50 -4.49 9.63
C ASP A 14 5.30 -5.56 8.88
N THR A 15 4.64 -6.62 8.41
CA THR A 15 5.29 -7.69 7.62
C THR A 15 5.97 -7.14 6.36
N LEU A 16 5.35 -6.14 5.72
CA LEU A 16 5.93 -5.49 4.55
C LEU A 16 7.12 -4.60 4.93
N LEU A 17 7.03 -3.88 6.05
CA LEU A 17 8.12 -3.03 6.53
C LEU A 17 9.35 -3.86 6.91
N ASP A 18 9.14 -4.95 7.65
CA ASP A 18 10.19 -5.88 8.06
C ASP A 18 10.93 -6.41 6.83
N HIS A 19 10.19 -6.91 5.84
CA HIS A 19 10.76 -7.46 4.60
C HIS A 19 11.57 -6.42 3.81
N LEU A 20 10.99 -5.25 3.55
CA LEU A 20 11.63 -4.22 2.74
C LEU A 20 12.84 -3.57 3.44
N SER A 21 12.87 -3.58 4.78
CA SER A 21 13.96 -3.00 5.56
C SER A 21 15.29 -3.75 5.42
N VAL A 22 15.26 -5.02 5.01
CA VAL A 22 16.45 -5.86 4.83
C VAL A 22 17.37 -5.32 3.73
N GLY A 23 16.81 -4.73 2.67
CA GLY A 23 17.57 -4.25 1.49
C GLY A 23 17.42 -2.76 1.18
N HIS A 24 16.46 -2.07 1.80
CA HIS A 24 16.12 -0.71 1.45
C HIS A 24 15.97 0.18 2.66
N ARG A 25 16.35 1.44 2.50
CA ARG A 25 15.91 2.49 3.43
C ARG A 25 14.42 2.73 3.22
N VAL A 26 13.61 2.30 4.18
CA VAL A 26 12.17 2.49 4.21
C VAL A 26 11.81 3.68 5.10
N LEU A 27 10.98 4.59 4.58
CA LEU A 27 10.31 5.64 5.34
C LEU A 27 8.84 5.26 5.39
N ALA A 28 8.30 5.07 6.60
CA ALA A 28 6.91 4.68 6.81
C ALA A 28 6.28 5.57 7.89
N PRO A 29 5.86 6.79 7.54
CA PRO A 29 5.22 7.69 8.50
C PRO A 29 3.85 7.16 8.92
N THR A 30 3.50 7.33 10.19
CA THR A 30 2.14 7.12 10.70
C THR A 30 1.26 8.30 10.30
N HIS A 31 0.09 8.03 9.71
CA HIS A 31 -0.85 9.08 9.35
C HIS A 31 -1.39 9.81 10.58
N PRO A 32 -1.61 11.14 10.51
CA PRO A 32 -2.21 11.91 11.60
C PRO A 32 -3.55 11.32 12.07
N GLY A 33 -3.69 11.09 13.37
CA GLY A 33 -4.88 10.48 13.98
C GLY A 33 -4.75 9.00 14.33
N TRP A 34 -3.59 8.38 14.04
CA TRP A 34 -3.22 7.05 14.51
C TRP A 34 -2.11 7.12 15.57
N GLY A 35 -2.17 6.22 16.55
CA GLY A 35 -1.24 6.21 17.68
C GLY A 35 -1.24 7.55 18.43
N ASP A 36 -0.06 8.10 18.67
CA ASP A 36 0.12 9.39 19.36
C ASP A 36 0.09 10.61 18.42
N THR A 37 -0.17 10.41 17.12
CA THR A 37 -0.22 11.53 16.17
C THR A 37 -1.56 12.26 16.23
N GLN A 38 -1.53 13.59 16.33
CA GLN A 38 -2.75 14.39 16.38
C GLN A 38 -3.45 14.40 15.02
N ARG A 39 -4.74 14.07 15.00
CA ARG A 39 -5.60 14.31 13.84
C ARG A 39 -5.82 15.82 13.65
N PRO A 40 -5.56 16.40 12.46
CA PRO A 40 -5.89 17.78 12.17
C PRO A 40 -7.40 18.03 12.33
N ASP A 41 -7.78 19.15 12.93
CA ASP A 41 -9.19 19.52 13.15
C ASP A 41 -9.96 19.69 11.82
N GLU A 42 -9.24 19.95 10.73
CA GLU A 42 -9.75 20.07 9.36
C GLU A 42 -10.17 18.72 8.76
N LEU A 43 -9.65 17.59 9.28
CA LEU A 43 -10.00 16.22 8.87
C LEU A 43 -11.01 15.64 9.87
N SER A 44 -12.28 15.96 9.66
CA SER A 44 -13.35 15.70 10.63
C SER A 44 -14.21 14.48 10.25
N SER A 45 -14.12 14.01 9.00
CA SER A 45 -14.90 12.90 8.46
C SER A 45 -14.04 11.90 7.69
N VAL A 46 -14.49 10.64 7.64
CA VAL A 46 -13.93 9.59 6.77
C VAL A 46 -13.93 10.04 5.30
N THR A 47 -14.86 10.89 4.89
CA THR A 47 -14.95 11.46 3.53
C THR A 47 -13.74 12.32 3.17
N ASP A 48 -13.04 12.90 4.15
CA ASP A 48 -11.86 13.75 3.90
C ASP A 48 -10.61 12.90 3.56
N LEU A 49 -10.66 11.58 3.81
CA LEU A 49 -9.59 10.61 3.57
C LEU A 49 -9.93 9.56 2.47
N ALA A 50 -11.19 9.42 2.08
CA ALA A 50 -11.66 8.32 1.23
C ALA A 50 -12.12 8.79 -0.16
N ALA A 51 -11.45 8.34 -1.22
CA ALA A 51 -12.01 8.27 -2.57
C ALA A 51 -12.86 6.98 -2.72
N PRO A 52 -13.96 6.95 -3.50
CA PRO A 52 -14.90 5.83 -3.47
C PRO A 52 -14.52 4.59 -4.35
N ALA A 53 -14.39 3.40 -3.70
CA ALA A 53 -14.95 2.04 -4.00
C ALA A 53 -14.05 0.79 -4.37
N ASP A 54 -14.07 -0.25 -3.49
CA ASP A 54 -13.77 -1.77 -3.34
C ASP A 54 -15.22 -2.18 -3.05
N PRO A 55 -15.54 -3.03 -2.08
CA PRO A 55 -16.33 -2.49 -1.00
C PRO A 55 -15.87 -1.07 -0.51
N VAL A 56 -14.55 -0.79 -0.63
CA VAL A 56 -13.61 0.39 -0.44
C VAL A 56 -12.57 0.81 -1.61
N VAL A 57 -11.66 -0.01 -2.23
CA VAL A 57 -11.10 -0.03 -3.67
C VAL A 57 -11.12 -1.32 -4.65
N SER A 58 -11.98 -1.51 -5.69
CA SER A 58 -12.19 -2.81 -6.40
C SER A 58 -11.04 -3.26 -7.34
N ALA A 59 -11.02 -4.52 -7.82
CA ALA A 59 -10.00 -4.97 -8.78
C ALA A 59 -9.95 -4.13 -10.07
N SER A 60 -11.11 -3.63 -10.54
CA SER A 60 -11.15 -2.71 -11.68
C SER A 60 -10.59 -1.33 -11.34
N PHE A 61 -10.71 -0.88 -10.09
CA PHE A 61 -10.07 0.34 -9.61
C PHE A 61 -8.55 0.19 -9.60
N GLY A 62 -8.02 -0.91 -9.07
CA GLY A 62 -6.58 -1.16 -9.10
C GLY A 62 -6.02 -1.22 -10.52
N ARG A 63 -6.80 -1.78 -11.47
CA ARG A 63 -6.46 -1.74 -12.89
C ARG A 63 -6.42 -0.31 -13.44
N ALA A 64 -7.45 0.49 -13.15
CA ALA A 64 -7.52 1.88 -13.59
C ALA A 64 -6.35 2.73 -13.04
N TYR A 65 -5.91 2.46 -11.81
CA TYR A 65 -4.76 3.14 -11.22
C TYR A 65 -3.46 2.77 -11.94
N ALA A 66 -3.26 1.49 -12.25
CA ALA A 66 -2.10 1.04 -13.02
C ALA A 66 -2.08 1.64 -14.45
N ASP A 67 -3.24 1.78 -15.08
CA ASP A 67 -3.35 2.41 -16.41
C ASP A 67 -3.04 3.92 -16.37
N ALA A 68 -3.29 4.59 -15.24
CA ALA A 68 -3.09 6.03 -15.08
C ALA A 68 -1.66 6.43 -14.68
N VAL A 69 -0.87 5.50 -14.13
CA VAL A 69 0.47 5.79 -13.60
C VAL A 69 1.52 5.14 -14.49
N PRO A 70 2.43 5.92 -15.10
CA PRO A 70 3.53 5.38 -15.88
C PRO A 70 4.33 4.36 -15.08
N ASN A 71 4.65 3.23 -15.72
CA ASN A 71 5.42 2.12 -15.13
C ASN A 71 4.75 1.37 -13.97
N ALA A 72 3.48 1.66 -13.65
CA ALA A 72 2.74 0.90 -12.65
C ALA A 72 2.29 -0.47 -13.19
N ARG A 73 2.11 -1.42 -12.28
CA ARG A 73 1.64 -2.78 -12.58
C ARG A 73 0.51 -3.14 -11.63
N PHE A 74 -0.54 -3.74 -12.17
CA PHE A 74 -1.56 -4.40 -11.35
C PHE A 74 -1.36 -5.91 -11.40
N VAL A 75 -1.25 -6.52 -10.24
CA VAL A 75 -1.17 -7.98 -10.05
C VAL A 75 -2.30 -8.40 -9.13
N LEU A 76 -3.07 -9.41 -9.55
CA LEU A 76 -4.09 -10.03 -8.71
C LEU A 76 -3.45 -11.21 -7.97
N ILE A 77 -3.57 -11.24 -6.65
CA ILE A 77 -3.21 -12.41 -5.85
C ILE A 77 -4.46 -13.30 -5.74
N PRO A 78 -4.48 -14.50 -6.35
CA PRO A 78 -5.64 -15.38 -6.27
C PRO A 78 -5.97 -15.72 -4.82
N ASP A 79 -7.27 -15.83 -4.52
CA ASP A 79 -7.80 -16.25 -3.22
C ASP A 79 -7.48 -15.32 -2.01
N ALA A 80 -6.88 -14.14 -2.26
CA ALA A 80 -6.71 -13.08 -1.26
C ALA A 80 -7.83 -12.03 -1.32
N GLY A 81 -8.26 -11.56 -0.16
CA GLY A 81 -9.22 -10.48 0.09
C GLY A 81 -8.59 -9.10 0.17
N HIS A 82 -9.11 -8.23 1.05
CA HIS A 82 -8.74 -6.81 1.10
C HIS A 82 -7.32 -6.56 1.63
N LEU A 83 -6.77 -7.48 2.44
CA LEU A 83 -5.44 -7.35 3.04
C LEU A 83 -4.52 -8.49 2.54
N PRO A 84 -4.14 -8.52 1.25
CA PRO A 84 -3.34 -9.60 0.68
C PRO A 84 -1.98 -9.76 1.38
N MET A 85 -1.40 -8.67 1.91
CA MET A 85 -0.16 -8.71 2.69
C MET A 85 -0.26 -9.49 4.02
N ARG A 86 -1.48 -9.70 4.55
CA ARG A 86 -1.72 -10.52 5.75
C ARG A 86 -2.25 -11.91 5.40
N GLU A 87 -3.06 -11.97 4.35
CA GLU A 87 -3.80 -13.18 3.95
C GLU A 87 -2.95 -14.12 3.08
N ALA A 88 -2.10 -13.56 2.22
CA ALA A 88 -1.19 -14.26 1.32
C ALA A 88 0.18 -13.54 1.29
N PRO A 89 0.92 -13.55 2.42
CA PRO A 89 2.13 -12.74 2.58
C PRO A 89 3.23 -13.15 1.58
N ASP A 90 3.47 -14.45 1.39
CA ASP A 90 4.56 -14.93 0.55
C ASP A 90 4.35 -14.57 -0.93
N GLU A 91 3.13 -14.75 -1.44
CA GLU A 91 2.76 -14.36 -2.80
C GLU A 91 2.83 -12.84 -3.00
N THR A 92 2.36 -12.08 -2.02
CA THR A 92 2.39 -10.61 -2.07
C THR A 92 3.83 -10.09 -2.08
N LEU A 93 4.69 -10.60 -1.20
CA LEU A 93 6.09 -10.19 -1.10
C LEU A 93 6.87 -10.57 -2.37
N SER A 94 6.64 -11.77 -2.92
CA SER A 94 7.28 -12.21 -4.17
C SER A 94 7.00 -11.27 -5.34
N VAL A 95 5.76 -10.78 -5.46
CA VAL A 95 5.39 -9.81 -6.51
C VAL A 95 6.10 -8.46 -6.30
N ILE A 96 6.21 -8.00 -5.05
CA ILE A 96 6.89 -6.75 -4.72
C ILE A 96 8.39 -6.86 -5.00
N ASP A 97 9.02 -7.96 -4.62
CA ASP A 97 10.44 -8.20 -4.90
C ASP A 97 10.73 -8.23 -6.39
N ALA A 98 9.89 -8.90 -7.17
CA ALA A 98 10.02 -8.93 -8.63
C ALA A 98 9.87 -7.53 -9.25
N PHE A 99 8.99 -6.69 -8.69
CA PHE A 99 8.87 -5.29 -9.12
C PHE A 99 10.11 -4.48 -8.77
N LEU A 100 10.64 -4.61 -7.55
CA LEU A 100 11.83 -3.86 -7.11
C LEU A 100 13.12 -4.29 -7.81
N ALA A 101 13.22 -5.54 -8.24
CA ALA A 101 14.35 -6.06 -8.99
C ALA A 101 14.35 -5.65 -10.47
N ASP A 102 13.27 -5.05 -10.96
CA ASP A 102 13.14 -4.66 -12.35
C ASP A 102 13.92 -3.37 -12.65
N GLU A 103 15.13 -3.52 -13.20
CA GLU A 103 16.03 -2.42 -13.56
C GLU A 103 15.50 -1.53 -14.69
N THR A 104 14.41 -1.91 -15.37
CA THR A 104 13.77 -1.08 -16.40
C THR A 104 12.89 0.02 -15.81
N LEU A 105 12.59 -0.05 -14.51
CA LEU A 105 11.94 1.03 -13.78
C LEU A 105 12.97 2.11 -13.46
N THR A 106 12.96 3.21 -14.22
CA THR A 106 13.82 4.35 -13.95
C THR A 106 13.49 4.96 -12.60
N LYS A 107 14.49 5.05 -11.72
CA LYS A 107 14.45 5.92 -10.54
C LYS A 107 14.62 7.36 -11.02
N ASP A 108 13.52 8.07 -11.18
CA ASP A 108 13.57 9.54 -11.26
C ASP A 108 13.97 10.12 -9.88
#